data_AF-A0A8S3D240-F1
#
_entry.id   AF-A0A8S3D240-F1
#
_cell.length_a   1.000
_cell.length_b   1.000
_cell.length_c   1.000
_cell.angle_alpha   90.00
_cell.angle_beta   90.00
_cell.angle_gamma   90.00
#
_symmetry.space_group_name_H-M   'P 1'
#
loop_
_entity.id
_entity.type
_entity.pdbx_description
1 polymer ?
#
loop_
_entity_poly.entity_id
_entity_poly.type
_entity_poly.pdbx_seq_one_letter_code
_entity_poly.pdbx_strand_id
1 'polypeptide(L)' 'GQKAVNRSRDVGEWVVRSDIITQGLKYSLATGNWGDQKKAHQARAGVSQVLNRLTYASTLSHLRRVNSPIGRDGKLAKPR' A
#
# COMPACT_ATOMS: atom_id res chain seq x y z
N GLY A 1 18.67 -27.98 32.51
CA GLY A 1 18.62 -28.77 31.27
C GLY A 1 17.82 -28.04 30.22
N GLN A 2 18.47 -27.16 29.45
CA GLN A 2 17.87 -26.50 28.29
C GLN A 2 18.23 -27.33 27.07
N LYS A 3 17.32 -28.22 26.65
CA LYS A 3 17.47 -28.92 25.38
C LYS A 3 17.10 -27.95 24.27
N ALA A 4 18.13 -27.31 23.71
CA ALA A 4 18.10 -26.74 22.38
C ALA A 4 17.79 -27.87 21.39
N VAL A 5 16.50 -28.03 21.08
CA VAL A 5 16.05 -28.84 19.94
C VAL A 5 15.32 -27.87 19.01
N ASN A 6 16.08 -26.93 18.43
CA ASN A 6 15.63 -26.29 17.20
C ASN A 6 15.96 -27.26 16.07
N ARG A 7 14.95 -28.06 15.77
CA ARG A 7 14.83 -28.96 14.62
C ARG A 7 15.43 -28.25 13.40
N SER A 8 16.45 -28.85 12.77
CA SER A 8 16.92 -28.47 11.45
C SER A 8 15.70 -28.29 10.55
N ARG A 9 15.37 -27.05 10.23
CA ARG A 9 14.52 -26.76 9.08
C ARG A 9 15.45 -26.91 7.90
N ASP A 10 15.46 -28.10 7.33
CA ASP A 10 15.91 -28.28 5.96
C ASP A 10 15.23 -27.19 5.14
N VAL A 11 16.03 -26.23 4.70
CA VAL A 11 15.61 -25.13 3.84
C VAL A 11 15.37 -25.70 2.46
N GLY A 12 14.32 -26.52 2.38
CA GLY A 12 13.69 -26.92 1.14
C GLY A 12 13.17 -25.66 0.46
N GLU A 13 13.51 -25.55 -0.81
CA GLU A 13 12.82 -24.83 -1.88
C GLU A 13 11.41 -24.36 -1.44
N TRP A 14 11.13 -23.06 -1.58
CA TRP A 14 9.88 -22.35 -1.19
C TRP A 14 9.76 -21.77 0.23
N VAL A 15 10.84 -21.18 0.77
CA VAL A 15 10.78 -20.34 2.00
C VAL A 15 9.94 -19.05 1.81
N VAL A 16 9.53 -18.71 0.58
CA VAL A 16 8.70 -17.54 0.28
C VAL A 16 7.22 -17.89 0.36
N ARG A 17 6.55 -17.33 1.37
CA ARG A 17 5.09 -17.33 1.52
C ARG A 17 4.43 -16.43 0.45
N SER A 18 3.96 -17.03 -0.64
CA SER A 18 3.36 -16.32 -1.79
C SER A 18 2.06 -15.58 -1.47
N ASP A 19 1.36 -16.01 -0.42
CA ASP A 19 0.15 -15.39 0.13
C ASP A 19 0.43 -13.97 0.65
N ILE A 20 1.59 -13.71 1.23
CA ILE A 20 1.97 -12.38 1.75
C ILE A 20 1.92 -11.34 0.63
N ILE A 21 2.53 -11.66 -0.52
CA ILE A 21 2.60 -10.74 -1.66
C ILE A 21 1.19 -10.50 -2.21
N THR A 22 0.44 -11.58 -2.43
CA THR A 22 -0.92 -11.53 -2.97
C THR A 22 -1.85 -10.70 -2.09
N GLN A 23 -1.85 -10.97 -0.78
CA GLN A 23 -2.69 -10.27 0.19
C GLN A 23 -2.26 -8.82 0.39
N GLY A 24 -0.95 -8.55 0.43
CA GLY A 24 -0.41 -7.19 0.53
C GLY A 24 -0.85 -6.32 -0.64
N LEU A 25 -0.69 -6.81 -1.87
CA LEU A 25 -1.13 -6.08 -3.07
C LEU A 25 -2.65 -5.88 -3.09
N LYS A 26 -3.43 -6.92 -2.77
CA LYS A 26 -4.90 -6.82 -2.69
C LYS A 26 -5.32 -5.75 -1.66
N TYR A 27 -4.70 -5.74 -0.48
CA TYR A 27 -4.98 -4.77 0.58
C TYR A 27 -4.66 -3.34 0.15
N SER A 28 -3.45 -3.09 -0.37
CA SER A 28 -3.02 -1.74 -0.75
C SER A 28 -3.85 -1.16 -1.90
N LEU A 29 -4.25 -1.99 -2.87
CA LEU A 29 -5.12 -1.55 -3.97
C LEU A 29 -6.57 -1.34 -3.54
N ALA A 30 -7.09 -2.19 -2.66
CA ALA A 30 -8.48 -2.10 -2.19
C ALA A 30 -8.72 -0.93 -1.23
N THR A 31 -7.76 -0.66 -0.33
CA THR A 31 -7.90 0.36 0.73
C THR A 31 -7.26 1.70 0.36
N GLY A 32 -6.36 1.71 -0.62
CA GLY A 32 -5.58 2.89 -0.96
C GLY A 32 -4.48 3.25 0.05
N ASN A 33 -4.24 2.42 1.07
CA ASN A 33 -3.17 2.59 2.04
C ASN A 33 -1.91 1.84 1.58
N TRP A 34 -0.86 2.60 1.28
CA TRP A 34 0.43 2.06 0.84
C TRP A 34 1.44 2.13 1.98
N GLY A 35 1.74 0.96 2.56
CA GLY A 35 2.61 0.82 3.71
C GLY A 35 2.33 -0.45 4.50
N ASP A 36 3.02 -0.63 5.62
CA ASP A 36 2.78 -1.75 6.52
C ASP A 36 1.37 -1.65 7.12
N GLN A 37 0.58 -2.71 6.95
CA GLN A 37 -0.78 -2.82 7.48
C GLN A 37 -0.82 -2.64 9.00
N LYS A 38 0.23 -3.08 9.72
CA LYS A 38 0.33 -2.91 11.18
C LYS A 38 0.60 -1.47 11.61
N LYS A 39 1.05 -0.63 10.68
CA LYS A 39 1.36 0.79 10.89
C LYS A 39 0.51 1.66 9.96
N ALA A 40 -0.78 1.36 9.84
CA ALA A 40 -1.69 2.04 8.92
C ALA A 40 -1.68 3.57 9.05
N HIS A 41 -1.48 4.12 10.26
CA HIS A 41 -1.37 5.57 10.47
C HIS A 41 -0.13 6.23 9.84
N GLN A 42 0.91 5.45 9.55
CA GLN A 42 2.13 5.89 8.86
C GLN A 42 2.09 5.56 7.36
N ALA A 43 1.07 4.83 6.90
CA ALA A 43 0.90 4.47 5.50
C ALA A 43 0.50 5.70 4.68
N ARG A 44 0.97 5.75 3.43
CA ARG A 44 0.52 6.77 2.49
C ARG A 44 -0.91 6.45 2.07
N ALA A 45 -1.87 7.21 2.58
CA ALA A 45 -3.28 7.04 2.28
C ALA A 45 -3.68 7.66 0.93
N GLY A 46 -4.74 7.13 0.31
CA GLY A 46 -5.38 7.69 -0.87
C GLY A 46 -4.62 7.51 -2.19
N VAL A 47 -3.66 6.58 -2.24
CA VAL A 47 -2.85 6.30 -3.44
C VAL A 47 -3.67 5.51 -4.48
N SER A 48 -4.43 4.50 -4.04
CA SER A 48 -5.44 3.84 -4.88
C SER A 48 -6.81 4.45 -4.58
N GLN A 49 -7.56 4.78 -5.63
CA GLN A 49 -8.87 5.42 -5.54
C GLN A 49 -9.85 4.77 -6.53
N VAL A 50 -11.14 4.83 -6.21
CA VAL A 50 -12.19 4.38 -7.12
C VAL A 50 -12.24 5.29 -8.35
N LEU A 51 -12.13 4.70 -9.54
CA LEU A 51 -12.17 5.43 -10.80
C LEU A 51 -13.51 6.16 -11.00
N ASN A 52 -13.45 7.40 -11.47
CA ASN A 52 -14.64 8.19 -11.79
C ASN A 52 -15.19 7.74 -13.16
N ARG A 53 -16.46 7.32 -13.19
CA ARG A 53 -17.14 6.78 -14.39
C ARG A 53 -18.31 7.65 -14.87
N LEU A 54 -18.39 8.92 -14.44
CA LEU A 54 -19.52 9.80 -14.76
C LEU A 54 -19.59 10.16 -16.25
N THR A 55 -18.45 10.56 -16.84
CA THR A 55 -18.31 10.82 -18.28
C THR A 55 -16.93 10.36 -18.74
N TYR A 56 -16.77 10.16 -20.05
CA TYR A 56 -15.45 9.85 -20.62
C TYR A 56 -14.38 10.89 -20.22
N ALA A 57 -14.73 12.17 -20.25
CA ALA A 57 -13.84 13.25 -19.83
C ALA A 57 -13.47 13.14 -18.34
N SER A 58 -14.43 12.82 -17.47
CA SER A 58 -14.19 12.61 -16.04
C SER A 58 -13.28 11.40 -15.79
N THR A 59 -13.47 10.30 -16.52
CA THR A 59 -12.60 9.11 -16.44
C THR A 59 -11.18 9.42 -16.89
N LEU A 60 -11.02 10.08 -18.05
CA LEU A 60 -9.72 10.44 -18.60
C LEU A 60 -8.97 11.44 -17.70
N SER A 61 -9.69 12.41 -17.16
CA SER A 61 -9.14 13.36 -16.18
C SER A 61 -8.63 12.60 -14.95
N HIS A 62 -9.43 11.67 -14.39
CA HIS A 62 -9.04 10.92 -13.20
C HIS A 62 -7.77 10.08 -13.43
N LEU A 63 -7.65 9.42 -14.57
CA LEU A 63 -6.46 8.62 -14.92
C LEU A 63 -5.17 9.46 -15.06
N ARG A 64 -5.29 10.75 -15.39
CA ARG A 64 -4.14 11.65 -15.62
C ARG A 64 -3.75 12.48 -14.38
N ARG A 65 -4.47 12.36 -13.27
CA ARG A 65 -4.19 13.13 -12.05
C ARG A 65 -2.86 12.71 -11.43
N VAL A 66 -2.09 13.70 -10.98
CA VAL A 66 -0.87 13.55 -10.18
C VAL A 66 -1.09 14.23 -8.85
N ASN A 67 -0.80 13.55 -7.74
CA ASN A 67 -1.02 14.05 -6.39
C ASN A 67 0.33 14.37 -5.70
N SER A 68 0.55 15.63 -5.37
CA SER A 68 1.66 16.07 -4.51
C SER A 68 1.30 15.87 -3.03
N PRO A 69 2.12 15.16 -2.22
CA PRO A 69 1.85 14.98 -0.80
C PRO A 69 2.08 16.30 -0.06
N ILE A 70 1.01 17.07 0.15
CA ILE A 70 1.03 18.30 0.95
C ILE A 70 0.53 17.96 2.36
N GLY A 71 1.30 18.36 3.38
CA GLY A 71 0.93 18.19 4.79
C GLY A 71 -0.37 18.94 5.10
N ARG A 72 -1.27 18.33 5.88
CA ARG A 72 -2.59 18.91 6.21
C ARG A 72 -2.51 20.20 7.04
N ASP A 73 -1.36 20.50 7.65
CA ASP A 73 -1.17 21.60 8.61
C ASP A 73 -0.19 22.70 8.15
N GLY A 74 -0.22 23.06 6.87
CA GLY A 74 0.60 24.16 6.34
C GLY A 74 -0.26 25.24 5.71
N LYS A 75 -0.35 26.42 6.36
CA LYS A 75 -0.83 27.66 5.72
C LYS A 75 -0.23 27.75 4.32
N LEU A 76 -1.08 27.89 3.30
CA LEU A 76 -0.66 28.00 1.89
C LEU A 76 0.35 29.14 1.70
N ALA A 77 1.64 28.81 1.72
CA ALA A 77 2.67 29.51 0.99
C ALA A 77 3.11 28.59 -0.16
N LYS A 78 3.12 29.14 -1.39
CA LYS A 78 3.20 28.46 -2.71
C LYS A 78 4.23 27.31 -2.75
N PRO A 79 3.93 26.15 -3.39
CA PRO A 79 3.64 26.04 -4.84
C PRO A 79 2.36 25.26 -5.19
N ARG A 80 1.94 25.38 -6.47
CA ARG A 80 0.64 24.95 -7.05
C ARG A 80 0.44 23.44 -7.12
#